data_AF-S4PJS5-F1
#
_entry.id   AF-S4PJS5-F1
#
_cell.length_a   1.000
_cell.length_b   1.000
_cell.length_c   1.000
_cell.angle_alpha   90.00
_cell.angle_beta   90.00
_cell.angle_gamma   90.00
#
_symmetry.space_group_name_H-M   'P 1'
#
loop_
_entity.id
_entity.type
_entity.pdbx_description
1 polymer ?
#
loop_
_entity_poly.entity_id
_entity_poly.type
_entity_poly.pdbx_seq_one_letter_code
_entity_poly.pdbx_strand_id
1 'polypeptide(L)'
;MPKCVISQNVKRIMSMIVEHLEESVKLPEKYSNQLVMYIKDIAVMYQCIVPKKFKINLECCPLDIALFFNNCFYLAHSLLGPPWRNSMPAPIAELLNSTLLECIQDLRVVGLEKISLYLQSQKNVITQKIEANELPWTHESYETLDRGVNYAITLMQDLKNAWYSVLPSRMYELTMCTLVQALCHSMLGRVFADTKPICEDLVYMLAVRFEDTITEISTLFEEPIKFDIKVDVWSKFEKMPILLKAQMLEIADLWCRNKELSHSYACEEIRLIVKMRFPDDKYRLKILKE
;
A
#
# COMPACT_ATOMS: atom_id res chain seq x y z
N MET A 1 -5.73 17.68 -12.96
CA MET A 1 -5.71 16.31 -12.40
C MET A 1 -4.25 15.85 -12.29
N PRO A 2 -3.89 15.05 -11.28
CA PRO A 2 -2.56 14.45 -11.21
C PRO A 2 -2.27 13.61 -12.47
N LYS A 3 -1.01 13.55 -12.90
CA LYS A 3 -0.60 12.71 -14.05
C LYS A 3 -0.91 11.24 -13.73
N CYS A 4 -1.68 10.59 -14.60
CA CYS A 4 -2.04 9.18 -14.51
C CYS A 4 -2.45 8.65 -15.88
N VAL A 5 -2.51 7.32 -16.03
CA VAL A 5 -2.95 6.65 -17.26
C VAL A 5 -4.36 6.11 -17.08
N ILE A 6 -5.21 6.35 -18.07
CA ILE A 6 -6.58 5.83 -18.15
C ILE A 6 -6.75 5.02 -19.43
N SER A 7 -7.72 4.12 -19.42
CA SER A 7 -8.08 3.32 -20.60
C SER A 7 -8.70 4.20 -21.70
N GLN A 8 -8.50 3.80 -22.96
CA GLN A 8 -9.16 4.44 -24.10
C GLN A 8 -10.69 4.30 -24.05
N ASN A 9 -11.19 3.22 -23.47
CA ASN A 9 -12.62 2.98 -23.35
C ASN A 9 -13.30 4.04 -22.50
N VAL A 10 -12.67 4.45 -21.39
CA VAL A 10 -13.22 5.47 -20.49
C VAL A 10 -13.16 6.86 -21.11
N LYS A 11 -12.15 7.16 -21.92
CA LYS A 11 -12.15 8.39 -22.74
C LYS A 11 -13.33 8.40 -23.72
N ARG A 12 -13.58 7.30 -24.42
CA ARG A 12 -14.72 7.18 -25.35
C ARG A 12 -16.07 7.32 -24.64
N ILE A 13 -16.22 6.70 -23.47
CA ILE A 13 -17.43 6.86 -22.63
C ILE A 13 -17.64 8.34 -22.29
N MET A 14 -16.59 9.03 -21.86
CA MET A 14 -16.70 10.45 -21.50
C MET A 14 -16.98 11.34 -22.72
N SER A 15 -16.34 11.11 -23.86
CA SER A 15 -16.64 11.82 -25.12
C SER A 15 -18.11 11.66 -25.50
N MET A 16 -18.65 10.43 -25.44
CA MET A 16 -20.05 10.16 -25.72
C MET A 16 -20.97 10.92 -24.75
N ILE A 17 -20.66 10.95 -23.45
CA ILE A 17 -21.41 11.72 -22.45
C ILE A 17 -21.40 13.22 -22.77
N VAL A 18 -20.24 13.78 -23.13
CA VAL A 18 -20.11 15.20 -23.51
C VAL A 18 -20.95 15.52 -24.75
N GLU A 19 -20.84 14.72 -25.80
CA GLU A 19 -21.63 14.88 -27.04
C GLU A 19 -23.13 14.85 -26.76
N HIS A 20 -23.58 13.89 -25.95
CA HIS A 20 -24.98 13.77 -25.54
C HIS A 20 -25.45 14.98 -24.72
N LEU A 21 -24.62 15.50 -23.82
CA LEU A 21 -24.93 16.71 -23.06
C LEU A 21 -25.04 17.94 -23.97
N GLU A 22 -24.13 18.13 -24.91
CA GLU A 22 -24.15 19.25 -25.86
C GLU A 22 -25.37 19.21 -26.78
N GLU A 23 -25.78 18.03 -27.23
CA GLU A 23 -27.01 17.85 -28.01
C GLU A 23 -28.27 18.14 -27.18
N SER A 24 -28.28 17.75 -25.90
CA SER A 24 -29.46 17.90 -25.04
C SER A 24 -29.89 19.34 -24.78
N VAL A 25 -28.96 20.30 -24.87
CA VAL A 25 -29.26 21.74 -24.76
C VAL A 25 -30.12 22.23 -25.94
N LYS A 26 -30.10 21.52 -27.07
CA LYS A 26 -30.87 21.85 -28.28
C LYS A 26 -32.25 21.20 -28.30
N LEU A 27 -32.54 20.33 -27.34
CA LEU A 27 -33.77 19.53 -27.30
C LEU A 27 -34.83 20.15 -26.38
N PRO A 28 -36.13 19.80 -26.54
CA PRO A 28 -37.15 20.15 -25.57
C PRO A 28 -36.86 19.55 -24.19
N GLU A 29 -37.25 20.26 -23.12
CA GLU A 29 -36.94 19.96 -21.71
C GLU A 29 -37.16 18.50 -21.30
N LYS A 30 -38.25 17.87 -21.76
CA LYS A 30 -38.56 16.46 -21.48
C LYS A 30 -37.42 15.52 -21.91
N TYR A 31 -36.81 15.78 -23.06
CA TYR A 31 -35.71 14.97 -23.60
C TYR A 31 -34.39 15.29 -22.90
N SER A 32 -34.16 16.55 -22.52
CA SER A 32 -32.97 16.95 -21.75
C SER A 32 -32.93 16.25 -20.38
N ASN A 33 -34.06 16.15 -19.68
CA ASN A 33 -34.15 15.43 -18.39
C ASN A 33 -33.90 13.92 -18.53
N GLN A 34 -34.42 13.29 -19.60
CA GLN A 34 -34.15 11.88 -19.89
C GLN A 34 -32.65 11.63 -20.14
N LEU A 35 -31.99 12.55 -20.82
CA LEU A 35 -30.56 12.43 -21.12
C LEU A 35 -29.69 12.51 -19.86
N VAL A 36 -30.06 13.34 -18.88
CA VAL A 36 -29.42 13.36 -17.56
C VAL A 36 -29.54 12.00 -16.86
N MET A 37 -30.70 11.35 -16.94
CA MET A 37 -30.89 10.00 -16.41
C MET A 37 -30.04 8.96 -17.15
N TYR A 38 -29.93 9.06 -18.48
CA TYR A 38 -29.07 8.15 -19.25
C TYR A 38 -27.59 8.26 -18.86
N ILE A 39 -27.09 9.46 -18.58
CA ILE A 39 -25.70 9.64 -18.10
C ILE A 39 -25.51 8.99 -16.74
N LYS A 40 -26.49 9.12 -15.85
CA LYS A 40 -26.52 8.41 -14.57
C LYS A 40 -26.43 6.90 -14.81
N ASP A 41 -27.26 6.37 -15.69
CA ASP A 41 -27.30 4.93 -16.00
C ASP A 41 -25.96 4.44 -16.58
N ILE A 42 -25.29 5.23 -17.43
CA ILE A 42 -23.95 4.88 -17.94
C ILE A 42 -22.94 4.76 -16.80
N ALA A 43 -22.92 5.71 -15.86
CA ALA A 43 -22.05 5.65 -14.69
C ALA A 43 -22.36 4.43 -13.80
N VAL A 44 -23.64 4.19 -13.54
CA VAL A 44 -24.12 3.04 -12.75
C VAL A 44 -23.81 1.70 -13.44
N MET A 45 -23.91 1.63 -14.76
CA MET A 45 -23.51 0.45 -15.52
C MET A 45 -22.02 0.21 -15.42
N TYR A 46 -21.18 1.26 -15.51
CA TYR A 46 -19.73 1.11 -15.38
C TYR A 46 -19.35 0.51 -14.01
N GLN A 47 -19.85 1.08 -12.91
CA GLN A 47 -19.55 0.59 -11.55
C GLN A 47 -20.06 -0.83 -11.29
N CYS A 48 -21.17 -1.24 -11.90
CA CYS A 48 -21.77 -2.55 -11.67
C CYS A 48 -21.21 -3.65 -12.57
N ILE A 49 -20.96 -3.34 -13.84
CA ILE A 49 -20.65 -4.34 -14.86
C ILE A 49 -19.14 -4.59 -14.95
N VAL A 50 -18.33 -3.53 -14.96
CA VAL A 50 -16.87 -3.67 -15.17
C VAL A 50 -16.22 -4.53 -14.09
N PRO A 51 -16.47 -4.32 -12.78
CA PRO A 51 -15.85 -5.14 -11.74
C PRO A 51 -16.27 -6.60 -11.78
N LYS A 52 -17.51 -6.88 -12.21
CA LYS A 52 -18.02 -8.26 -12.32
C LYS A 52 -17.46 -8.96 -13.54
N LYS A 53 -17.45 -8.28 -14.69
CA LYS A 53 -16.98 -8.83 -15.96
C LYS A 53 -15.48 -9.11 -15.96
N PHE A 54 -14.70 -8.22 -15.34
CA PHE A 54 -13.24 -8.31 -15.30
C PHE A 54 -12.72 -8.73 -13.92
N LYS A 55 -13.52 -9.45 -13.14
CA LYS A 55 -13.20 -9.82 -11.75
C LYS A 55 -11.78 -10.43 -11.62
N ILE A 56 -11.48 -11.45 -12.41
CA ILE A 56 -10.19 -12.15 -12.37
C ILE A 56 -9.04 -11.19 -12.71
N ASN A 57 -9.21 -10.36 -13.74
CA ASN A 57 -8.22 -9.34 -14.10
C ASN A 57 -7.97 -8.37 -12.94
N LEU A 58 -9.03 -7.84 -12.31
CA LEU A 58 -8.89 -6.91 -11.20
C LEU A 58 -8.28 -7.55 -9.95
N GLU A 59 -8.42 -8.87 -9.78
CA GLU A 59 -7.86 -9.61 -8.65
C GLU A 59 -6.42 -10.07 -8.89
N CYS A 60 -6.02 -10.31 -10.15
CA CYS A 60 -4.75 -10.96 -10.48
C CYS A 60 -3.78 -10.07 -11.28
N CYS A 61 -4.26 -9.10 -12.06
CA CYS A 61 -3.44 -8.30 -12.98
C CYS A 61 -3.15 -6.91 -12.39
N PRO A 62 -1.88 -6.61 -12.03
CA PRO A 62 -1.51 -5.31 -11.46
C PRO A 62 -1.92 -4.11 -12.32
N LEU A 63 -1.70 -4.20 -13.64
CA LEU A 63 -1.99 -3.10 -14.56
C LEU A 63 -3.50 -2.83 -14.64
N ASP A 64 -4.32 -3.88 -14.71
CA ASP A 64 -5.77 -3.74 -14.87
C ASP A 64 -6.41 -3.11 -13.63
N ILE A 65 -5.97 -3.48 -12.42
CA ILE A 65 -6.50 -2.86 -11.19
C ILE A 65 -6.11 -1.39 -11.08
N ALA A 66 -4.88 -1.03 -11.45
CA ALA A 66 -4.43 0.37 -11.45
C ALA A 66 -5.20 1.21 -12.48
N LEU A 67 -5.40 0.69 -13.68
CA LEU A 67 -6.22 1.34 -14.70
C LEU A 67 -7.68 1.47 -14.25
N PHE A 68 -8.25 0.44 -13.63
CA PHE A 68 -9.61 0.49 -13.12
C PHE A 68 -9.77 1.58 -12.05
N PHE A 69 -8.85 1.66 -11.08
CA PHE A 69 -8.82 2.74 -10.09
C PHE A 69 -8.78 4.12 -10.77
N ASN A 70 -7.85 4.34 -11.71
CA ASN A 70 -7.73 5.61 -12.41
C ASN A 70 -8.97 5.95 -13.24
N ASN A 71 -9.54 4.95 -13.92
CA ASN A 71 -10.76 5.12 -14.71
C ASN A 71 -11.93 5.57 -13.83
N CYS A 72 -12.11 4.96 -12.66
CA CYS A 72 -13.15 5.34 -11.70
C CYS A 72 -13.00 6.80 -11.25
N PHE A 73 -11.79 7.20 -10.86
CA PHE A 73 -11.51 8.58 -10.43
C PHE A 73 -11.60 9.58 -11.58
N TYR A 74 -11.19 9.20 -12.78
CA TYR A 74 -11.33 10.03 -13.97
C TYR A 74 -12.81 10.25 -14.32
N LEU A 75 -13.64 9.20 -14.33
CA LEU A 75 -15.08 9.33 -14.55
C LEU A 75 -15.72 10.19 -13.45
N ALA A 76 -15.44 9.90 -12.18
CA ALA A 76 -15.96 10.68 -11.06
C ALA A 76 -15.60 12.17 -11.16
N HIS A 77 -14.36 12.49 -11.53
CA HIS A 77 -13.93 13.88 -11.71
C HIS A 77 -14.52 14.53 -12.97
N SER A 78 -14.59 13.79 -14.07
CA SER A 78 -15.13 14.31 -15.34
C SER A 78 -16.63 14.55 -15.27
N LEU A 79 -17.36 13.76 -14.48
CA LEU A 79 -18.78 13.95 -14.21
C LEU A 79 -19.06 15.14 -13.28
N LEU A 80 -18.14 15.48 -12.36
CA LEU A 80 -18.16 16.76 -11.64
C LEU A 80 -17.93 17.95 -12.60
N GLY A 81 -17.11 17.72 -13.63
CA GLY A 81 -16.91 18.57 -14.80
C GLY A 81 -15.98 19.77 -14.62
N PRO A 82 -15.51 20.37 -15.74
CA PRO A 82 -15.50 21.83 -15.92
C PRO A 82 -16.93 22.34 -15.72
N PRO A 83 -17.18 23.60 -15.35
CA PRO A 83 -18.48 24.01 -14.86
C PRO A 83 -19.53 23.82 -15.95
N TRP A 84 -20.26 22.71 -15.90
CA TRP A 84 -21.48 22.46 -16.67
C TRP A 84 -22.44 23.65 -16.53
N ARG A 85 -22.37 24.34 -15.39
CA ARG A 85 -23.04 25.62 -15.11
C ARG A 85 -22.68 26.76 -16.07
N ASN A 86 -21.52 26.72 -16.72
CA ASN A 86 -21.07 27.73 -17.68
C ASN A 86 -21.41 27.34 -19.13
N SER A 87 -21.65 26.07 -19.41
CA SER A 87 -21.96 25.57 -20.77
C SER A 87 -23.42 25.14 -20.96
N MET A 88 -24.20 24.98 -19.88
CA MET A 88 -25.59 24.53 -19.91
C MET A 88 -26.54 25.45 -19.15
N PRO A 89 -27.83 25.47 -19.50
CA PRO A 89 -28.86 26.18 -18.74
C PRO A 89 -28.88 25.77 -17.26
N ALA A 90 -29.09 26.73 -16.37
CA ALA A 90 -29.04 26.53 -14.92
C ALA A 90 -29.91 25.35 -14.41
N PRO A 91 -31.17 25.15 -14.86
CA PRO A 91 -32.00 24.04 -14.38
C PRO A 91 -31.43 22.66 -14.71
N ILE A 92 -30.85 22.49 -15.91
CA ILE A 92 -30.25 21.23 -16.34
C ILE A 92 -28.94 20.98 -15.59
N ALA A 93 -28.13 22.02 -15.41
CA ALA A 93 -26.88 21.93 -14.65
C ALA A 93 -27.13 21.58 -13.18
N GLU A 94 -28.19 22.12 -12.57
CA GLU A 94 -28.60 21.77 -11.19
C GLU A 94 -29.07 20.32 -11.09
N LEU A 95 -29.96 19.88 -12.00
CA LEU A 95 -30.45 18.50 -12.05
C LEU A 95 -29.31 17.50 -12.25
N LEU A 96 -28.36 17.79 -13.14
CA LEU A 96 -27.20 16.95 -13.38
C LEU A 96 -26.34 16.81 -12.11
N ASN A 97 -26.06 17.92 -11.42
CA ASN A 97 -25.28 17.91 -10.19
C ASN A 97 -25.96 17.11 -9.08
N SER A 98 -27.28 17.30 -8.88
CA SER A 98 -28.01 16.54 -7.85
C SER A 98 -28.11 15.06 -8.18
N THR A 99 -28.28 14.72 -9.46
CA THR A 99 -28.49 13.34 -9.91
C THR A 99 -27.20 12.52 -9.89
N LEU A 100 -26.07 13.13 -10.28
CA LEU A 100 -24.79 12.43 -10.39
C LEU A 100 -24.00 12.36 -9.10
N LEU A 101 -24.37 13.13 -8.06
CA LEU A 101 -23.62 13.21 -6.81
C LEU A 101 -23.35 11.82 -6.19
N GLU A 102 -24.39 10.98 -6.12
CA GLU A 102 -24.29 9.61 -5.62
C GLU A 102 -23.39 8.75 -6.53
N CYS A 103 -23.58 8.81 -7.85
CA CYS A 103 -22.76 8.04 -8.79
C CYS A 103 -21.27 8.43 -8.76
N ILE A 104 -20.97 9.71 -8.53
CA ILE A 104 -19.60 10.21 -8.39
C ILE A 104 -18.95 9.65 -7.12
N GLN A 105 -19.70 9.61 -6.01
CA GLN A 105 -19.26 8.98 -4.77
C GLN A 105 -19.04 7.47 -4.99
N ASP A 106 -20.02 6.78 -5.56
CA ASP A 106 -19.97 5.33 -5.79
C ASP A 106 -18.79 4.92 -6.68
N LEU A 107 -18.49 5.68 -7.74
CA LEU A 107 -17.32 5.45 -8.59
C LEU A 107 -16.02 5.52 -7.77
N ARG A 108 -15.88 6.50 -6.88
CA ARG A 108 -14.69 6.61 -6.02
C ARG A 108 -14.61 5.44 -5.04
N VAL A 109 -15.74 5.10 -4.42
CA VAL A 109 -15.84 4.01 -3.46
C VAL A 109 -15.46 2.68 -4.12
N VAL A 110 -16.03 2.35 -5.29
CA VAL A 110 -15.72 1.07 -5.95
C VAL A 110 -14.26 1.01 -6.41
N GLY A 111 -13.70 2.13 -6.89
CA GLY A 111 -12.28 2.21 -7.25
C GLY A 111 -11.36 1.95 -6.06
N LEU A 112 -11.64 2.59 -4.92
CA LEU A 112 -10.91 2.40 -3.66
C LEU A 112 -11.08 0.99 -3.08
N GLU A 113 -12.30 0.47 -3.09
CA GLU A 113 -12.62 -0.87 -2.58
C GLU A 113 -11.82 -1.93 -3.33
N LYS A 114 -11.82 -1.91 -4.67
CA LYS A 114 -11.15 -2.94 -5.47
C LYS A 114 -9.63 -2.89 -5.32
N ILE A 115 -9.02 -1.71 -5.33
CA ILE A 115 -7.56 -1.62 -5.11
C ILE A 115 -7.19 -1.99 -3.66
N SER A 116 -8.04 -1.68 -2.68
CA SER A 116 -7.85 -2.11 -1.29
C SER A 116 -7.87 -3.62 -1.17
N LEU A 117 -8.87 -4.31 -1.75
CA LEU A 117 -8.95 -5.77 -1.76
C LEU A 117 -7.74 -6.41 -2.44
N TYR A 118 -7.28 -5.84 -3.56
CA TYR A 118 -6.07 -6.29 -4.23
C TYR A 118 -4.85 -6.18 -3.29
N LEU A 119 -4.67 -5.02 -2.63
CA LEU A 119 -3.56 -4.83 -1.68
C LEU A 119 -3.65 -5.77 -0.49
N GLN A 120 -4.83 -6.02 0.07
CA GLN A 120 -4.97 -6.99 1.17
C GLN A 120 -4.56 -8.40 0.73
N SER A 121 -4.89 -8.81 -0.50
CA SER A 121 -4.41 -10.08 -1.06
C SER A 121 -2.87 -10.11 -1.10
N GLN A 122 -2.23 -9.08 -1.64
CA GLN A 122 -0.76 -9.02 -1.71
C GLN A 122 -0.10 -9.01 -0.32
N LYS A 123 -0.67 -8.28 0.65
CA LYS A 123 -0.19 -8.28 2.05
C LYS A 123 -0.28 -9.67 2.67
N ASN A 124 -1.37 -10.40 2.43
CA ASN A 124 -1.55 -11.75 2.93
C ASN A 124 -0.49 -12.68 2.32
N VAL A 125 -0.21 -12.55 1.03
CA VAL A 125 0.85 -13.33 0.37
C VAL A 125 2.22 -13.03 1.00
N ILE A 126 2.58 -11.76 1.19
CA ILE A 126 3.84 -11.37 1.86
C ILE A 126 3.93 -11.98 3.27
N THR A 127 2.86 -11.85 4.05
CA THR A 127 2.80 -12.35 5.43
C THR A 127 2.92 -13.86 5.50
N GLN A 128 2.23 -14.58 4.60
CA GLN A 128 2.29 -16.04 4.52
C GLN A 128 3.66 -16.54 4.09
N LYS A 129 4.37 -15.81 3.22
CA LYS A 129 5.70 -16.18 2.75
C LYS A 129 6.80 -15.99 3.79
N ILE A 130 6.64 -15.02 4.68
CA ILE A 130 7.63 -14.71 5.73
C ILE A 130 7.38 -15.54 7.00
N GLU A 131 6.22 -16.19 7.10
CA GLU A 131 5.82 -17.15 8.11
C GLU A 131 6.35 -16.83 9.52
N ALA A 132 5.56 -16.11 10.32
CA ALA A 132 5.84 -15.96 11.75
C ALA A 132 5.48 -17.25 12.49
N ASN A 133 6.28 -18.31 12.32
CA ASN A 133 6.18 -19.51 13.14
C ASN A 133 7.10 -19.40 14.37
N GLU A 134 6.70 -20.05 15.46
CA GLU A 134 7.50 -20.15 16.70
C GLU A 134 8.65 -21.17 16.55
N LEU A 135 9.05 -21.48 15.31
CA LEU A 135 10.14 -22.42 15.06
C LEU A 135 11.47 -21.79 15.47
N PRO A 136 12.36 -22.59 16.08
CA PRO A 136 13.66 -22.11 16.49
C PRO A 136 14.46 -21.61 15.29
N TRP A 137 15.27 -20.59 15.51
CA TRP A 137 16.19 -20.12 14.48
C TRP A 137 17.27 -21.15 14.16
N THR A 138 17.26 -21.60 12.92
CA THR A 138 18.27 -22.42 12.25
C THR A 138 18.66 -21.78 10.92
N HIS A 139 19.75 -22.23 10.30
CA HIS A 139 20.12 -21.81 8.94
C HIS A 139 18.98 -22.07 7.94
N GLU A 140 18.28 -23.19 8.05
CA GLU A 140 17.13 -23.52 7.19
C GLU A 140 15.95 -22.54 7.39
N SER A 141 15.66 -22.16 8.65
CA SER A 141 14.63 -21.17 8.94
C SER A 141 14.99 -19.78 8.41
N TYR A 142 16.29 -19.42 8.46
CA TYR A 142 16.82 -18.19 7.88
C TYR A 142 16.69 -18.20 6.36
N GLU A 143 17.07 -19.30 5.68
CA GLU A 143 16.89 -19.43 4.23
C GLU A 143 15.41 -19.33 3.81
N THR A 144 14.50 -19.78 4.67
CA THR A 144 13.05 -19.65 4.43
C THR A 144 12.60 -18.20 4.56
N LEU A 145 13.06 -17.49 5.61
CA LEU A 145 12.87 -16.04 5.74
C LEU A 145 13.42 -15.31 4.51
N ASP A 146 14.67 -15.55 4.15
CA ASP A 146 15.35 -14.86 3.05
C ASP A 146 14.61 -15.05 1.73
N ARG A 147 14.20 -16.28 1.39
CA ARG A 147 13.35 -16.54 0.22
C ARG A 147 12.02 -15.80 0.29
N GLY A 148 11.40 -15.73 1.47
CA GLY A 148 10.15 -14.99 1.68
C GLY A 148 10.31 -13.48 1.47
N VAL A 149 11.39 -12.89 1.99
CA VAL A 149 11.73 -11.47 1.80
C VAL A 149 12.04 -11.18 0.33
N ASN A 150 12.89 -12.00 -0.31
CA ASN A 150 13.23 -11.84 -1.73
C ASN A 150 11.98 -11.94 -2.62
N TYR A 151 11.05 -12.84 -2.28
CA TYR A 151 9.76 -12.93 -2.96
C TYR A 151 8.94 -11.64 -2.79
N ALA A 152 8.83 -11.11 -1.57
CA ALA A 152 8.09 -9.89 -1.29
C ALA A 152 8.69 -8.67 -2.02
N ILE A 153 10.02 -8.55 -2.07
CA ILE A 153 10.73 -7.50 -2.81
C ILE A 153 10.47 -7.64 -4.31
N THR A 154 10.62 -8.84 -4.87
CA THR A 154 10.35 -9.10 -6.30
C THR A 154 8.91 -8.75 -6.67
N LEU A 155 7.94 -9.16 -5.84
CA LEU A 155 6.53 -8.80 -6.00
C LEU A 155 6.34 -7.28 -6.05
N MET A 156 6.95 -6.54 -5.12
CA MET A 156 6.87 -5.08 -5.11
C MET A 156 7.59 -4.44 -6.31
N GLN A 157 8.67 -5.04 -6.82
CA GLN A 157 9.33 -4.58 -8.05
C GLN A 157 8.43 -4.78 -9.28
N ASP A 158 7.72 -5.91 -9.38
CA ASP A 158 6.75 -6.14 -10.45
C ASP A 158 5.60 -5.13 -10.39
N LEU A 159 5.10 -4.82 -9.18
CA LEU A 159 4.10 -3.79 -8.98
C LEU A 159 4.63 -2.40 -9.34
N LYS A 160 5.88 -2.06 -8.98
CA LYS A 160 6.54 -0.81 -9.40
C LYS A 160 6.51 -0.68 -10.92
N ASN A 161 6.92 -1.72 -11.64
CA ASN A 161 6.97 -1.71 -13.11
C ASN A 161 5.57 -1.48 -13.72
N ALA A 162 4.52 -2.05 -13.13
CA ALA A 162 3.16 -1.88 -13.61
C ALA A 162 2.51 -0.55 -13.21
N TRP A 163 2.85 0.00 -12.04
CA TRP A 163 2.09 1.09 -11.42
C TRP A 163 2.76 2.45 -11.49
N TYR A 164 4.09 2.53 -11.53
CA TYR A 164 4.80 3.79 -11.38
C TYR A 164 4.40 4.82 -12.45
N SER A 165 4.30 4.39 -13.71
CA SER A 165 3.88 5.26 -14.83
C SER A 165 2.36 5.40 -14.97
N VAL A 166 1.58 4.64 -14.21
CA VAL A 166 0.12 4.52 -14.37
C VAL A 166 -0.63 5.26 -13.27
N LEU A 167 -0.32 4.98 -12.00
CA LEU A 167 -1.01 5.56 -10.85
C LEU A 167 -0.57 7.02 -10.60
N PRO A 168 -1.45 7.87 -10.04
CA PRO A 168 -1.03 9.12 -9.44
C PRO A 168 0.04 8.89 -8.37
N SER A 169 1.06 9.77 -8.29
CA SER A 169 2.19 9.63 -7.36
C SER A 169 1.77 9.33 -5.92
N ARG A 170 0.82 10.10 -5.38
CA ARG A 170 0.30 9.89 -4.01
C ARG A 170 -0.32 8.51 -3.82
N MET A 171 -1.01 7.99 -4.83
CA MET A 171 -1.62 6.66 -4.75
C MET A 171 -0.56 5.58 -4.83
N TYR A 172 0.39 5.71 -5.76
CA TYR A 172 1.54 4.81 -5.88
C TYR A 172 2.33 4.72 -4.56
N GLU A 173 2.66 5.86 -3.98
CA GLU A 173 3.37 5.92 -2.69
C GLU A 173 2.57 5.23 -1.58
N LEU A 174 1.27 5.51 -1.48
CA LEU A 174 0.40 4.91 -0.47
C LEU A 174 0.32 3.39 -0.62
N THR A 175 0.13 2.88 -1.85
CA THR A 175 0.00 1.44 -2.09
C THR A 175 1.31 0.71 -1.82
N MET A 176 2.45 1.25 -2.26
CA MET A 176 3.77 0.67 -2.02
C MET A 176 4.15 0.69 -0.54
N CYS A 177 3.97 1.82 0.16
CA CYS A 177 4.22 1.90 1.60
C CYS A 177 3.36 0.91 2.40
N THR A 178 2.12 0.66 1.96
CA THR A 178 1.24 -0.34 2.60
C THR A 178 1.82 -1.76 2.52
N LEU A 179 2.48 -2.12 1.42
CA LEU A 179 3.12 -3.42 1.26
C LEU A 179 4.45 -3.51 2.02
N VAL A 180 5.24 -2.43 1.99
CA VAL A 180 6.45 -2.28 2.80
C VAL A 180 6.12 -2.45 4.29
N GLN A 181 5.04 -1.84 4.78
CA GLN A 181 4.60 -2.01 6.16
C GLN A 181 4.29 -3.47 6.50
N ALA A 182 3.65 -4.21 5.59
CA ALA A 182 3.38 -5.64 5.80
C ALA A 182 4.69 -6.44 5.88
N LEU A 183 5.64 -6.21 4.95
CA LEU A 183 6.96 -6.83 4.97
C LEU A 183 7.71 -6.57 6.28
N CYS A 184 7.80 -5.30 6.69
CA CYS A 184 8.49 -4.90 7.92
C CYS A 184 7.83 -5.55 9.16
N HIS A 185 6.50 -5.56 9.24
CA HIS A 185 5.78 -6.24 10.32
C HIS A 185 6.07 -7.74 10.35
N SER A 186 6.05 -8.42 9.20
CA SER A 186 6.27 -9.86 9.15
C SER A 186 7.71 -10.22 9.56
N MET A 187 8.71 -9.47 9.10
CA MET A 187 10.11 -9.70 9.47
C MET A 187 10.35 -9.43 10.96
N LEU A 188 9.86 -8.30 11.49
CA LEU A 188 9.95 -8.00 12.92
C LEU A 188 9.24 -9.06 13.75
N GLY A 189 8.02 -9.44 13.35
CA GLY A 189 7.24 -10.49 14.00
C GLY A 189 8.00 -11.83 14.03
N ARG A 190 8.68 -12.20 12.94
CA ARG A 190 9.48 -13.41 12.89
C ARG A 190 10.70 -13.37 13.83
N VAL A 191 11.35 -12.21 13.98
CA VAL A 191 12.44 -12.02 14.95
C VAL A 191 11.94 -12.17 16.38
N PHE A 192 10.77 -11.61 16.70
CA PHE A 192 10.21 -11.68 18.05
C PHE A 192 9.49 -12.99 18.37
N ALA A 193 9.22 -13.85 17.39
CA ALA A 193 8.48 -15.11 17.58
C ALA A 193 9.29 -16.18 18.34
N ASP A 194 10.62 -16.22 18.19
CA ASP A 194 11.50 -17.11 18.93
C ASP A 194 12.59 -16.32 19.66
N THR A 195 12.58 -16.40 20.98
CA THR A 195 13.48 -15.65 21.85
C THR A 195 14.57 -16.52 22.47
N LYS A 196 14.74 -17.76 21.95
CA LYS A 196 15.84 -18.62 22.35
C LYS A 196 17.17 -18.02 21.85
N PRO A 197 18.26 -18.16 22.62
CA PRO A 197 19.58 -17.75 22.17
C PRO A 197 19.96 -18.41 20.84
N ILE A 198 20.41 -17.61 19.88
CA ILE A 198 20.87 -18.07 18.56
C ILE A 198 22.38 -17.84 18.42
N CYS A 199 23.02 -18.54 17.49
CA CYS A 199 24.46 -18.34 17.27
C CYS A 199 24.73 -16.96 16.62
N GLU A 200 25.88 -16.37 16.94
CA GLU A 200 26.29 -15.04 16.44
C GLU A 200 26.30 -14.96 14.90
N ASP A 201 26.61 -16.07 14.21
CA ASP A 201 26.57 -16.13 12.75
C ASP A 201 25.14 -15.88 12.21
N LEU A 202 24.12 -16.53 12.79
CA LEU A 202 22.71 -16.30 12.45
C LEU A 202 22.26 -14.87 12.79
N VAL A 203 22.71 -14.32 13.92
CA VAL A 203 22.43 -12.92 14.29
C VAL A 203 22.97 -11.98 13.21
N TYR A 204 24.22 -12.19 12.79
CA TYR A 204 24.87 -11.38 11.78
C TYR A 204 24.16 -11.48 10.42
N MET A 205 23.81 -12.69 9.98
CA MET A 205 23.03 -12.91 8.75
C MET A 205 21.69 -12.18 8.80
N LEU A 206 20.96 -12.23 9.91
CA LEU A 206 19.72 -11.48 10.09
C LEU A 206 19.97 -9.97 9.99
N ALA A 207 20.99 -9.45 10.66
CA ALA A 207 21.30 -8.02 10.63
C ALA A 207 21.60 -7.53 9.21
N VAL A 208 22.41 -8.27 8.46
CA VAL A 208 22.71 -8.00 7.04
C VAL A 208 21.43 -8.05 6.21
N ARG A 209 20.57 -9.05 6.41
CA ARG A 209 19.33 -9.14 5.64
C ARG A 209 18.40 -7.94 5.85
N PHE A 210 18.29 -7.43 7.08
CA PHE A 210 17.54 -6.20 7.34
C PHE A 210 18.14 -4.99 6.60
N GLU A 211 19.46 -4.83 6.61
CA GLU A 211 20.15 -3.74 5.88
C GLU A 211 19.93 -3.81 4.37
N ASP A 212 20.07 -4.99 3.81
CA ASP A 212 19.82 -5.25 2.39
C ASP A 212 18.35 -4.94 2.06
N THR A 213 17.42 -5.37 2.91
CA THR A 213 15.98 -5.11 2.71
C THR A 213 15.66 -3.61 2.74
N ILE A 214 16.26 -2.84 3.65
CA ILE A 214 16.11 -1.37 3.71
C ILE A 214 16.60 -0.72 2.41
N THR A 215 17.75 -1.19 1.91
CA THR A 215 18.34 -0.71 0.65
C THR A 215 17.43 -1.04 -0.53
N GLU A 216 16.96 -2.29 -0.63
CA GLU A 216 16.05 -2.76 -1.67
C GLU A 216 14.71 -2.01 -1.66
N ILE A 217 14.12 -1.77 -0.49
CA ILE A 217 12.89 -0.97 -0.34
C ILE A 217 13.09 0.45 -0.88
N SER A 218 14.25 1.05 -0.63
CA SER A 218 14.57 2.41 -1.12
C SER A 218 14.59 2.46 -2.65
N THR A 219 15.03 1.38 -3.32
CA THR A 219 15.01 1.29 -4.80
C THR A 219 13.60 1.22 -5.39
N LEU A 220 12.57 0.93 -4.58
CA LEU A 220 11.19 0.88 -5.06
C LEU A 220 10.68 2.27 -5.49
N PHE A 221 11.30 3.35 -5.00
CA PHE A 221 10.84 4.71 -5.25
C PHE A 221 11.87 5.51 -6.06
N GLU A 222 11.42 6.34 -7.00
CA GLU A 222 12.32 7.24 -7.75
C GLU A 222 12.64 8.52 -6.98
N GLU A 223 11.72 8.96 -6.12
CA GLU A 223 11.89 10.12 -5.26
C GLU A 223 12.05 9.70 -3.79
N PRO A 224 12.86 10.43 -2.99
CA PRO A 224 13.04 10.11 -1.58
C PRO A 224 11.72 10.17 -0.80
N ILE A 225 11.39 9.08 -0.11
CA ILE A 225 10.19 8.99 0.74
C ILE A 225 10.56 9.17 2.20
N LYS A 226 9.75 9.96 2.91
CA LYS A 226 9.76 10.04 4.37
C LYS A 226 9.06 8.82 4.96
N PHE A 227 9.77 7.69 5.05
CA PHE A 227 9.20 6.43 5.52
C PHE A 227 8.67 6.52 6.95
N ASP A 228 9.30 7.29 7.83
CA ASP A 228 8.87 7.49 9.23
C ASP A 228 7.44 8.04 9.37
N ILE A 229 6.91 8.70 8.33
CA ILE A 229 5.56 9.28 8.34
C ILE A 229 4.54 8.31 7.71
N LYS A 230 5.00 7.41 6.82
CA LYS A 230 4.12 6.58 5.98
C LYS A 230 4.09 5.11 6.38
N VAL A 231 5.07 4.66 7.15
CA VAL A 231 5.22 3.27 7.60
C VAL A 231 5.48 3.31 9.09
N ASP A 232 4.47 2.91 9.87
CA ASP A 232 4.43 3.12 11.32
C ASP A 232 5.60 2.42 12.05
N VAL A 233 6.06 1.29 11.51
CA VAL A 233 7.16 0.50 12.09
C VAL A 233 8.52 0.75 11.45
N TRP A 234 8.63 1.72 10.56
CA TRP A 234 9.88 1.97 9.83
C TRP A 234 11.05 2.26 10.77
N SER A 235 10.85 3.18 11.71
CA SER A 235 11.91 3.55 12.65
C SER A 235 12.38 2.36 13.51
N LYS A 236 11.47 1.43 13.83
CA LYS A 236 11.80 0.18 14.50
C LYS A 236 12.64 -0.72 13.58
N PHE A 237 12.15 -0.93 12.35
CA PHE A 237 12.77 -1.76 11.33
C PHE A 237 14.20 -1.29 10.99
N GLU A 238 14.38 0.01 10.77
CA GLU A 238 15.68 0.63 10.44
C GLU A 238 16.73 0.47 11.55
N LYS A 239 16.31 0.50 12.82
CA LYS A 239 17.20 0.36 13.97
C LYS A 239 17.52 -1.09 14.34
N MET A 240 16.80 -2.07 13.78
CA MET A 240 17.01 -3.49 14.11
C MET A 240 18.43 -3.99 13.80
N PRO A 241 19.07 -3.69 12.65
CA PRO A 241 20.46 -4.07 12.39
C PRO A 241 21.44 -3.60 13.46
N ILE A 242 21.26 -2.37 13.96
CA ILE A 242 22.11 -1.79 15.02
C ILE A 242 21.97 -2.63 16.29
N LEU A 243 20.75 -2.97 16.67
CA LEU A 243 20.48 -3.80 17.84
C LEU A 243 20.96 -5.24 17.68
N LEU A 244 20.95 -5.79 16.47
CA LEU A 244 21.46 -7.13 16.18
C LEU A 244 22.99 -7.19 16.13
N LYS A 245 23.68 -6.09 15.80
CA LYS A 245 25.16 -6.06 15.72
C LYS A 245 25.84 -5.60 17.02
N ALA A 246 25.14 -4.84 17.87
CA ALA A 246 25.70 -4.27 19.10
C ALA A 246 26.15 -5.34 20.12
N GLN A 247 27.13 -5.05 20.97
CA GLN A 247 27.42 -5.92 22.12
C GLN A 247 26.43 -5.67 23.27
N MET A 248 26.32 -6.58 24.25
CA MET A 248 25.33 -6.47 25.33
C MET A 248 25.41 -5.14 26.09
N LEU A 249 26.62 -4.66 26.40
CA LEU A 249 26.83 -3.35 27.04
C LEU A 249 26.44 -2.19 26.12
N GLU A 250 26.73 -2.31 24.84
CA GLU A 250 26.38 -1.30 23.84
C GLU A 250 24.86 -1.18 23.69
N ILE A 251 24.11 -2.29 23.77
CA ILE A 251 22.63 -2.24 23.78
C ILE A 251 22.13 -1.46 24.99
N ALA A 252 22.70 -1.67 26.18
CA ALA A 252 22.32 -0.95 27.39
C ALA A 252 22.65 0.56 27.27
N ASP A 253 23.84 0.90 26.75
CA ASP A 253 24.23 2.29 26.49
C ASP A 253 23.33 2.95 25.43
N LEU A 254 23.00 2.24 24.34
CA LEU A 254 22.09 2.71 23.29
C LEU A 254 20.70 2.96 23.87
N TRP A 255 20.17 2.05 24.69
CA TRP A 255 18.87 2.23 25.35
C TRP A 255 18.84 3.48 26.25
N CYS A 256 19.88 3.69 27.05
CA CYS A 256 19.95 4.80 28.00
C CYS A 256 20.22 6.15 27.33
N ARG A 257 21.05 6.20 26.28
CA ARG A 257 21.53 7.44 25.66
C ARG A 257 20.77 7.83 24.40
N ASN A 258 20.24 6.86 23.64
CA ASN A 258 19.54 7.13 22.39
C ASN A 258 18.03 7.28 22.64
N LYS A 259 17.58 8.53 22.73
CA LYS A 259 16.16 8.84 22.87
C LYS A 259 15.34 8.26 21.72
N GLU A 260 15.81 8.30 20.48
CA GLU A 260 15.04 7.78 19.35
C GLU A 260 14.82 6.27 19.41
N LEU A 261 15.76 5.52 20.00
CA LEU A 261 15.62 4.08 20.19
C LEU A 261 14.55 3.76 21.25
N SER A 262 14.55 4.49 22.35
CA SER A 262 13.56 4.34 23.44
C SER A 262 12.15 4.81 23.07
N HIS A 263 11.99 5.67 22.05
CA HIS A 263 10.68 5.99 21.47
C HIS A 263 10.19 4.92 20.49
N SER A 264 11.09 4.18 19.82
CA SER A 264 10.73 3.17 18.81
C SER A 264 10.49 1.78 19.37
N TYR A 265 11.10 1.43 20.51
CA TYR A 265 11.01 0.10 21.13
C TYR A 265 10.47 0.18 22.55
N ALA A 266 9.62 -0.79 22.90
CA ALA A 266 9.26 -1.02 24.30
C ALA A 266 10.42 -1.72 25.03
N CYS A 267 10.52 -1.50 26.34
CA CYS A 267 11.55 -2.13 27.18
C CYS A 267 11.54 -3.67 27.05
N GLU A 268 10.35 -4.28 26.98
CA GLU A 268 10.26 -5.73 26.83
C GLU A 268 10.80 -6.20 25.47
N GLU A 269 10.61 -5.45 24.39
CA GLU A 269 11.14 -5.81 23.07
C GLU A 269 12.67 -5.83 23.07
N ILE A 270 13.31 -4.86 23.75
CA ILE A 270 14.77 -4.86 23.93
C ILE A 270 15.22 -6.06 24.77
N ARG A 271 14.47 -6.41 25.83
CA ARG A 271 14.75 -7.63 26.62
C ARG A 271 14.66 -8.89 25.77
N LEU A 272 13.68 -8.98 24.86
CA LEU A 272 13.55 -10.10 23.93
C LEU A 272 14.74 -10.19 22.97
N ILE A 273 15.23 -9.07 22.43
CA ILE A 273 16.42 -9.04 21.59
C ILE A 273 17.65 -9.51 22.36
N VAL A 274 17.85 -9.01 23.59
CA VAL A 274 18.96 -9.46 24.46
C VAL A 274 18.86 -10.96 24.76
N LYS A 275 17.64 -11.47 25.01
CA LYS A 275 17.42 -12.91 25.26
C LYS A 275 17.72 -13.77 24.03
N MET A 276 17.34 -13.31 22.84
CA MET A 276 17.53 -13.98 21.57
C MET A 276 19.01 -14.00 21.13
N ARG A 277 19.77 -12.96 21.46
CA ARG A 277 21.18 -12.86 21.07
C ARG A 277 22.15 -13.50 22.05
N PHE A 278 21.90 -13.35 23.35
CA PHE A 278 22.87 -13.75 24.36
C PHE A 278 22.38 -14.94 25.19
N PRO A 279 23.25 -15.94 25.43
CA PRO A 279 22.92 -17.10 26.24
C PRO A 279 22.57 -16.70 27.68
N ASP A 280 21.82 -17.57 28.37
CA ASP A 280 21.46 -17.30 29.76
C ASP A 280 22.65 -17.42 30.69
N ASP A 281 23.17 -16.27 31.15
CA ASP A 281 24.22 -16.20 32.14
C ASP A 281 23.93 -15.13 33.22
N LYS A 282 24.76 -15.14 34.28
CA LYS A 282 24.65 -14.17 35.38
C LYS A 282 24.86 -12.72 34.91
N TYR A 283 25.60 -12.53 33.82
CA TYR A 283 25.94 -11.22 33.29
C TYR A 283 24.74 -10.59 32.58
N ARG A 284 24.05 -11.36 31.73
CA ARG A 284 22.78 -11.03 31.08
C ARG A 284 21.69 -10.69 32.11
N LEU A 285 21.58 -11.50 33.16
CA LEU A 285 20.60 -11.25 34.23
C LEU A 285 20.86 -9.95 35.00
N LYS A 286 22.12 -9.51 35.10
CA LYS A 286 22.46 -8.23 35.72
C LYS A 286 22.02 -7.07 34.82
N ILE A 287 22.38 -7.12 33.54
CA ILE A 287 22.03 -6.07 32.55
C ILE A 287 20.51 -5.94 32.37
N LEU A 288 19.76 -7.04 32.36
CA LEU A 288 18.30 -7.00 32.19
C LEU A 288 17.54 -6.38 33.39
N LYS A 289 18.18 -6.29 34.56
CA LYS A 289 17.62 -5.71 35.80
C LYS A 289 17.90 -4.20 35.92
N GLU A 290 18.94 -3.72 35.26
CA GLU A 290 19.29 -2.30 35.15
C GLU A 290 18.41 -1.61 34.10
#